data_AF-A0A177WRA0-F1
#
_entry.id   AF-A0A177WRA0-F1
#
_cell.length_a   1.000
_cell.length_b   1.000
_cell.length_c   1.000
_cell.angle_alpha   90.00
_cell.angle_beta   90.00
_cell.angle_gamma   90.00
#
_symmetry.space_group_name_H-M   'P 1'
#
loop_
_entity.id
_entity.type
_entity.pdbx_description
1 polymer ?
#
loop_
_entity_poly.entity_id
_entity_poly.type
_entity_poly.pdbx_seq_one_letter_code
_entity_poly.pdbx_strand_id
1 'polypeptide(L)'
;MSENGYQFNDVGVGCSNGEPGGDPRWNSIKDHGLIQNPLDSKTVWPIVPTVAVSEFSWGGSNKDKICYQTLNIRNAHNHSQRLTAYVVDFCPTKGCMWSAKERQFNVDIYGQRTFSRLGGALMDGIIDIEIQWPTGIIANSAKNDFSFKTILIVWFNKF
;
A
#
# COMPACT_ATOMS: atom_id res chain seq x y z
N MET A 1 15.83 -5.27 1.00
CA MET A 1 15.70 -4.29 2.08
C MET A 1 14.30 -3.72 1.96
N SER A 2 13.50 -3.82 3.01
CA SER A 2 12.14 -3.26 3.04
C SER A 2 12.25 -1.74 3.16
N GLU A 3 11.49 -1.00 2.38
CA GLU A 3 11.58 0.45 2.36
C GLU A 3 10.91 1.04 3.60
N ASN A 4 11.68 1.73 4.43
CA ASN A 4 11.19 2.42 5.63
C ASN A 4 10.23 3.60 5.28
N GLY A 5 9.99 3.88 4.00
CA GLY A 5 9.28 5.04 3.48
C GLY A 5 9.96 5.54 2.19
N TYR A 6 9.49 6.66 1.65
CA TYR A 6 10.00 7.21 0.39
C TYR A 6 11.12 8.21 0.65
N GLN A 7 12.06 8.39 -0.28
CA GLN A 7 13.02 9.49 -0.20
C GLN A 7 12.36 10.80 -0.62
N PHE A 8 12.86 11.92 -0.08
CA PHE A 8 12.34 13.26 -0.39
C PHE A 8 12.33 13.58 -1.90
N ASN A 9 13.34 13.10 -2.61
CA ASN A 9 13.58 13.33 -4.03
C ASN A 9 13.08 12.18 -4.92
N ASP A 10 12.28 11.25 -4.39
CA ASP A 10 11.68 10.21 -5.22
C ASP A 10 10.82 10.85 -6.31
N VAL A 11 11.32 10.74 -7.53
CA VAL A 11 10.65 11.11 -8.79
C VAL A 11 9.61 10.05 -9.20
N GLY A 12 9.54 8.95 -8.44
CA GLY A 12 8.61 7.87 -8.70
C GLY A 12 8.79 6.72 -7.73
N VAL A 13 7.67 6.19 -7.28
CA VAL A 13 7.53 4.93 -6.53
C VAL A 13 7.18 3.81 -7.52
N GLY A 14 6.91 2.57 -7.10
CA GLY A 14 6.75 1.44 -8.06
C GLY A 14 5.71 1.65 -9.18
N CYS A 15 4.76 2.57 -9.01
CA CYS A 15 3.81 2.98 -10.04
C CYS A 15 4.31 4.00 -11.06
N SER A 16 5.49 4.59 -10.87
CA SER A 16 6.07 5.53 -11.82
C SER A 16 6.51 4.84 -13.10
N ASN A 17 6.45 5.59 -14.20
CA ASN A 17 6.97 5.22 -15.51
C ASN A 17 8.43 5.67 -15.72
N GLY A 18 9.06 6.33 -14.74
CA GLY A 18 10.47 6.72 -14.81
C GLY A 18 10.74 8.00 -15.61
N GLU A 19 9.71 8.78 -15.95
CA GLU A 19 9.86 10.02 -16.69
C GLU A 19 10.67 11.08 -15.90
N PRO A 20 11.61 11.81 -16.55
CA PRO A 20 12.37 12.88 -15.93
C PRO A 20 11.45 13.98 -15.36
N GLY A 21 11.75 14.47 -14.15
CA GLY A 21 10.91 15.46 -13.45
C GLY A 21 9.82 14.86 -12.56
N GLY A 22 9.65 13.54 -12.62
CA GLY A 22 8.80 12.74 -11.76
C GLY A 22 7.34 12.66 -12.18
N ASP A 23 6.67 11.57 -11.77
CA ASP A 23 5.30 11.30 -12.20
C ASP A 23 4.33 12.37 -11.63
N PRO A 24 3.56 13.08 -12.47
CA PRO A 24 2.66 14.14 -12.00
C PRO A 24 1.60 13.63 -11.02
N ARG A 25 1.20 12.35 -11.11
CA ARG A 25 0.25 11.73 -10.18
C ARG A 25 0.90 11.51 -8.81
N TRP A 26 2.18 11.14 -8.78
CA TRP A 26 2.95 11.07 -7.55
C TRP A 26 3.19 12.45 -6.93
N ASN A 27 3.54 13.45 -7.75
CA ASN A 27 3.72 14.82 -7.27
C ASN A 27 2.43 15.37 -6.65
N SER A 28 1.27 15.14 -7.29
CA SER A 28 -0.04 15.50 -6.71
C SER A 28 -0.29 14.87 -5.33
N ILE A 29 0.13 13.63 -5.12
CA ILE A 29 0.07 12.96 -3.80
C ILE A 29 0.99 13.67 -2.79
N LYS A 30 2.23 13.99 -3.18
CA LYS A 30 3.20 14.69 -2.31
C LYS A 30 2.79 16.13 -1.98
N ASP A 31 2.09 16.81 -2.88
CA ASP A 31 1.66 18.21 -2.72
C ASP A 31 0.64 18.38 -1.58
N HIS A 32 -0.03 17.31 -1.15
CA HIS A 32 -0.84 17.30 0.07
C HIS A 32 -0.01 17.43 1.36
N GLY A 33 1.31 17.28 1.23
CA GLY A 33 2.29 17.39 2.29
C GLY A 33 2.91 16.04 2.66
N LEU A 34 4.10 16.16 3.22
CA LEU A 34 4.94 15.04 3.66
C LEU A 34 5.18 15.18 5.16
N ILE A 35 5.28 14.05 5.85
CA ILE A 35 5.76 13.96 7.23
C ILE A 35 7.06 13.17 7.25
N GLN A 36 8.00 13.60 8.11
CA GLN A 36 9.22 12.85 8.35
C GLN A 36 8.87 11.48 8.93
N ASN A 37 9.46 10.42 8.40
CA ASN A 37 9.35 9.11 9.02
C ASN A 37 10.09 9.12 10.38
N PRO A 38 9.40 8.85 11.50
CA PRO A 38 10.04 8.82 12.82
C PRO A 38 11.04 7.66 13.01
N LEU A 39 10.96 6.62 12.18
CA LEU A 39 11.84 5.44 12.24
C LEU A 39 13.09 5.58 11.38
N ASP A 40 13.05 6.43 10.35
CA ASP A 40 14.17 6.69 9.46
C ASP A 40 14.15 8.15 9.00
N SER A 41 15.05 8.95 9.56
CA SER A 41 15.19 10.38 9.25
C SER A 41 15.54 10.68 7.78
N LYS A 42 15.88 9.67 6.96
CA LYS A 42 16.15 9.85 5.53
C LYS A 42 14.91 9.67 4.67
N THR A 43 13.81 9.16 5.23
CA THR A 43 12.57 8.88 4.48
C THR A 43 11.37 9.68 4.99
N VAL A 44 10.38 9.83 4.12
CA VAL A 44 9.15 10.57 4.36
C VAL A 44 7.94 9.70 4.03
N TRP A 45 6.81 10.08 4.62
CA TRP A 45 5.51 9.53 4.29
C TRP A 45 4.57 10.64 3.82
N PRO A 46 3.80 10.44 2.75
CA PRO A 46 2.72 11.34 2.39
C PRO A 46 1.70 11.44 3.53
N ILE A 47 1.14 12.63 3.72
CA ILE A 47 0.06 12.86 4.69
C ILE A 47 -1.20 12.09 4.29
N VAL A 48 -1.42 11.94 2.99
CA VAL A 48 -2.48 11.11 2.44
C VAL A 48 -2.07 9.63 2.52
N PRO A 49 -2.99 8.72 2.88
CA PRO A 49 -2.68 7.30 2.92
C PRO A 49 -2.18 6.76 1.57
N THR A 50 -1.07 6.03 1.58
CA THR A 50 -0.55 5.29 0.43
C THR A 50 -0.36 3.83 0.78
N VAL A 51 -0.42 2.97 -0.25
CA VAL A 51 -0.20 1.53 -0.12
C VAL A 51 0.68 0.98 -1.22
N ALA A 52 1.38 -0.10 -0.88
CA ALA A 52 1.89 -1.06 -1.86
C ALA A 52 0.89 -2.21 -1.97
N VAL A 53 0.51 -2.60 -3.18
CA VAL A 53 -0.36 -3.78 -3.39
C VAL A 53 0.49 -5.00 -3.69
N SER A 54 -0.05 -6.20 -3.59
CA SER A 54 0.73 -7.39 -3.94
C SER A 54 1.13 -7.44 -5.42
N GLU A 55 2.27 -8.09 -5.70
CA GLU A 55 2.69 -8.41 -7.06
C GLU A 55 1.59 -9.15 -7.86
N PHE A 56 0.72 -9.93 -7.21
CA PHE A 56 -0.41 -10.58 -7.89
C PHE A 56 -1.54 -9.63 -8.25
N SER A 57 -1.83 -8.63 -7.39
CA SER A 57 -2.77 -7.56 -7.69
C SER A 57 -2.21 -6.57 -8.72
N TRP A 58 -0.88 -6.40 -8.74
CA TRP A 58 -0.19 -5.40 -9.58
C TRP A 58 0.24 -5.91 -10.95
N GLY A 59 0.75 -7.14 -11.05
CA GLY A 59 1.42 -7.66 -12.24
C GLY A 59 0.49 -7.84 -13.46
N GLY A 60 1.06 -8.35 -14.55
CA GLY A 60 0.31 -8.64 -15.77
C GLY A 60 -0.37 -7.39 -16.34
N SER A 61 -1.68 -7.48 -16.60
CA SER A 61 -2.47 -6.38 -17.18
C SER A 61 -3.04 -5.38 -16.16
N ASN A 62 -2.70 -5.52 -14.86
CA ASN A 62 -3.29 -4.69 -13.81
C ASN A 62 -2.51 -3.42 -13.49
N LYS A 63 -1.21 -3.35 -13.80
CA LYS A 63 -0.36 -2.21 -13.43
C LYS A 63 -1.01 -0.87 -13.81
N ASP A 64 -1.39 -0.73 -15.07
CA ASP A 64 -2.00 0.52 -15.58
C ASP A 64 -3.41 0.79 -15.03
N LYS A 65 -4.09 -0.25 -14.55
CA LYS A 65 -5.43 -0.16 -13.97
C LYS A 65 -5.43 0.17 -12.48
N ILE A 66 -4.34 -0.16 -11.78
CA ILE A 66 -4.26 -0.06 -10.32
C ILE A 66 -3.38 1.08 -9.86
N CYS A 67 -2.36 1.44 -10.65
CA CYS A 67 -1.42 2.48 -10.26
C CYS A 67 -2.08 3.86 -10.15
N TYR A 68 -1.78 4.52 -9.03
CA TYR A 68 -2.36 5.80 -8.61
C TYR A 68 -3.88 5.80 -8.45
N GLN A 69 -4.53 4.63 -8.52
CA GLN A 69 -5.93 4.49 -8.14
C GLN A 69 -6.06 4.44 -6.63
N THR A 70 -7.27 4.74 -6.15
CA THR A 70 -7.60 4.68 -4.73
C THR A 70 -8.25 3.35 -4.35
N LEU A 71 -7.88 2.83 -3.18
CA LEU A 71 -8.58 1.75 -2.50
C LEU A 71 -9.40 2.33 -1.35
N ASN A 72 -10.65 1.90 -1.20
CA ASN A 72 -11.39 2.14 0.04
C ASN A 72 -11.14 0.97 0.98
N ILE A 73 -10.54 1.25 2.13
CA ILE A 73 -10.10 0.26 3.10
C ILE A 73 -10.84 0.49 4.41
N ARG A 74 -11.35 -0.59 5.02
CA ARG A 74 -11.91 -0.53 6.38
C ARG A 74 -11.40 -1.70 7.22
N ASN A 75 -11.33 -1.49 8.53
CA ASN A 75 -11.06 -2.57 9.48
C ASN A 75 -12.21 -3.58 9.42
N ALA A 76 -11.91 -4.87 9.28
CA ALA A 76 -12.90 -5.94 9.14
C ALA A 76 -13.74 -6.18 10.41
N HIS A 77 -13.20 -5.80 11.57
CA HIS A 77 -13.84 -5.96 12.87
C HIS A 77 -14.46 -4.64 13.38
N ASN A 78 -14.19 -3.50 12.73
CA ASN A 78 -14.78 -2.21 13.05
C ASN A 78 -14.89 -1.29 11.82
N HIS A 79 -16.03 -1.36 11.12
CA HIS A 79 -16.26 -0.59 9.89
C HIS A 79 -16.30 0.95 10.06
N SER A 80 -16.31 1.47 11.29
CA SER A 80 -16.14 2.91 11.52
C SER A 80 -14.70 3.38 11.23
N GLN A 81 -13.72 2.49 11.41
CA GLN A 81 -12.32 2.70 11.07
C GLN A 81 -12.11 2.42 9.59
N ARG A 82 -12.03 3.49 8.80
CA ARG A 82 -11.92 3.41 7.35
C ARG A 82 -11.06 4.54 6.79
N LEU A 83 -10.48 4.32 5.62
CA LEU A 83 -9.74 5.33 4.88
C LEU A 83 -9.77 5.06 3.38
N THR A 84 -9.37 6.07 2.61
CA THR A 84 -9.05 5.94 1.19
C THR A 84 -7.55 6.08 1.03
N ALA A 85 -6.91 5.14 0.33
CA ALA A 85 -5.46 5.15 0.11
C ALA A 85 -5.09 5.01 -1.37
N TYR A 86 -4.04 5.71 -1.79
CA TYR A 86 -3.50 5.60 -3.14
C TYR A 86 -2.58 4.38 -3.26
N VAL A 87 -2.76 3.60 -4.32
CA VAL A 87 -1.80 2.57 -4.72
C VAL A 87 -0.65 3.25 -5.42
N VAL A 88 0.54 3.17 -4.84
CA VAL A 88 1.71 3.87 -5.39
C VAL A 88 2.90 2.94 -5.60
N ASP A 89 2.84 1.73 -5.05
CA ASP A 89 3.91 0.74 -5.16
C ASP A 89 3.34 -0.68 -5.21
N PHE A 90 4.22 -1.66 -5.34
CA PHE A 90 3.91 -3.07 -5.17
C PHE A 90 4.87 -3.75 -4.21
N CYS A 91 4.35 -4.72 -3.47
CA CYS A 91 5.13 -5.57 -2.59
C CYS A 91 5.53 -6.84 -3.37
N PRO A 92 6.82 -7.04 -3.68
CA PRO A 92 7.28 -8.20 -4.44
C PRO A 92 7.10 -9.52 -3.67
N THR A 93 6.94 -10.63 -4.39
CA THR A 93 6.85 -11.97 -3.78
C THR A 93 8.06 -12.36 -2.93
N LYS A 94 9.23 -11.77 -3.23
CA LYS A 94 10.45 -11.88 -2.41
C LYS A 94 10.62 -10.58 -1.62
N GLY A 95 10.54 -10.67 -0.29
CA GLY A 95 10.71 -9.52 0.62
C GLY A 95 9.47 -9.24 1.46
N CYS A 96 8.28 -9.49 0.92
CA CYS A 96 7.02 -9.37 1.64
C CYS A 96 6.68 -10.69 2.33
N MET A 97 6.54 -10.68 3.66
CA MET A 97 6.33 -11.88 4.47
C MET A 97 4.87 -12.38 4.45
N TRP A 98 4.19 -12.30 3.30
CA TRP A 98 2.83 -12.79 3.12
C TRP A 98 2.80 -14.26 2.78
N SER A 99 1.89 -14.99 3.43
CA SER A 99 1.61 -16.38 3.10
C SER A 99 1.10 -16.49 1.65
N ALA A 100 1.25 -17.65 1.03
CA ALA A 100 0.82 -17.85 -0.36
C ALA A 100 -0.66 -17.48 -0.60
N LYS A 101 -1.51 -17.64 0.43
CA LYS A 101 -2.95 -17.30 0.38
C LYS A 101 -3.20 -15.80 0.44
N GLU A 102 -2.39 -15.05 1.19
CA GLU A 102 -2.53 -13.60 1.33
C GLU A 102 -2.07 -12.84 0.08
N ARG A 103 -1.14 -13.40 -0.68
CA ARG A 103 -0.50 -12.72 -1.80
C ARG A 103 -1.45 -12.25 -2.90
N GLN A 104 -2.70 -12.69 -2.96
CA GLN A 104 -3.62 -12.31 -4.05
C GLN A 104 -4.08 -10.86 -3.94
N PHE A 105 -4.58 -10.47 -2.76
CA PHE A 105 -5.21 -9.18 -2.52
C PHE A 105 -4.73 -8.54 -1.23
N ASN A 106 -3.44 -8.70 -0.90
CA ASN A 106 -2.87 -7.99 0.23
C ASN A 106 -2.28 -6.63 -0.15
N VAL A 107 -2.23 -5.74 0.82
CA VAL A 107 -1.58 -4.44 0.75
C VAL A 107 -0.62 -4.27 1.94
N ASP A 108 0.41 -3.47 1.74
CA ASP A 108 1.24 -2.89 2.78
C ASP A 108 0.87 -1.41 2.90
N ILE A 109 0.61 -0.93 4.11
CA ILE A 109 0.21 0.46 4.37
C ILE A 109 1.42 1.24 4.89
N TYR A 110 1.68 2.38 4.25
CA TYR A 110 2.75 3.26 4.70
C TYR A 110 2.29 4.18 5.84
N GLY A 111 3.09 4.18 6.90
CA GLY A 111 3.02 5.12 8.01
C GLY A 111 2.11 4.70 9.16
N GLN A 112 2.65 4.80 10.38
CA GLN A 112 1.93 4.48 11.63
C GLN A 112 0.61 5.24 11.78
N ARG A 113 0.55 6.49 11.32
CA ARG A 113 -0.68 7.30 11.40
C ARG A 113 -1.81 6.66 10.59
N THR A 114 -1.49 6.17 9.39
CA THR A 114 -2.44 5.49 8.51
C THR A 114 -2.88 4.16 9.12
N PHE A 115 -1.92 3.39 9.64
CA PHE A 115 -2.20 2.13 10.34
C PHE A 115 -3.12 2.31 11.56
N SER A 116 -2.85 3.32 12.38
CA SER A 116 -3.64 3.63 13.58
C SER A 116 -5.06 4.08 13.24
N ARG A 117 -5.28 4.75 12.09
CA ARG A 117 -6.63 5.10 11.60
C ARG A 117 -7.49 3.88 11.28
N LEU A 118 -6.85 2.75 10.94
CA LEU A 118 -7.51 1.46 10.75
C LEU A 118 -7.57 0.63 12.04
N GLY A 119 -7.22 1.21 13.19
CA GLY A 119 -7.27 0.52 14.49
C GLY A 119 -6.01 -0.27 14.83
N GLY A 120 -4.92 -0.11 14.08
CA GLY A 120 -3.65 -0.76 14.38
C GLY A 120 -2.98 -0.18 15.62
N ALA A 121 -2.48 -1.06 16.50
CA ALA A 121 -1.67 -0.63 17.63
C ALA A 121 -0.24 -0.27 17.17
N LEU A 122 0.48 0.50 17.99
CA LEU A 122 1.92 0.69 17.78
C LEU A 122 2.61 -0.67 17.87
N MET A 123 3.48 -1.01 16.92
CA MET A 123 4.20 -2.30 16.85
C MET A 123 3.33 -3.53 16.55
N ASP A 124 2.03 -3.38 16.34
CA ASP A 124 1.25 -4.44 15.69
C ASP A 124 1.63 -4.47 14.21
N GLY A 125 1.95 -5.66 13.74
CA GLY A 125 2.38 -5.85 12.35
C GLY A 125 1.22 -6.11 11.39
N ILE A 126 0.00 -6.38 11.88
CA ILE A 126 -1.08 -6.94 11.06
C ILE A 126 -2.46 -6.46 11.53
N ILE A 127 -3.38 -6.14 10.60
CA ILE A 127 -4.81 -5.91 10.85
C ILE A 127 -5.63 -6.65 9.79
N ASP A 128 -6.74 -7.27 10.17
CA ASP A 128 -7.71 -7.75 9.18
C ASP A 128 -8.50 -6.59 8.58
N ILE A 129 -8.48 -6.45 7.26
CA ILE A 129 -9.16 -5.38 6.55
C ILE A 129 -10.06 -5.90 5.42
N GLU A 130 -11.00 -5.07 5.04
CA GLU A 130 -11.77 -5.23 3.82
C GLU A 130 -11.40 -4.11 2.85
N ILE A 131 -11.14 -4.49 1.59
CA ILE A 131 -10.73 -3.57 0.54
C ILE A 131 -11.75 -3.60 -0.58
N GLN A 132 -12.26 -2.42 -0.94
CA GLN A 132 -12.91 -2.22 -2.21
C GLN A 132 -11.86 -1.86 -3.26
N TRP A 133 -11.60 -2.81 -4.16
CA TRP A 133 -10.67 -2.65 -5.27
C TRP A 133 -11.29 -1.85 -6.43
N PRO A 134 -10.46 -1.17 -7.24
CA PRO A 134 -10.91 -0.59 -8.50
C PRO A 134 -11.52 -1.65 -9.41
N THR A 135 -12.45 -1.24 -10.27
CA THR A 135 -13.09 -2.15 -11.23
C THR A 135 -12.09 -2.69 -12.24
N GLY A 136 -12.19 -3.97 -12.60
CA GLY A 136 -11.39 -4.57 -13.68
C GLY A 136 -9.99 -5.05 -13.28
N ILE A 137 -9.67 -5.06 -11.98
CA ILE A 137 -8.50 -5.73 -11.41
C ILE A 137 -8.73 -7.25 -11.38
N ILE A 138 -7.82 -8.01 -11.97
CA ILE A 138 -7.88 -9.49 -12.01
C ILE A 138 -6.58 -10.04 -11.41
N ALA A 139 -6.62 -10.62 -10.21
CA ALA A 139 -5.40 -11.14 -9.58
C ALA A 139 -4.73 -12.23 -10.45
N ASN A 140 -3.42 -12.10 -10.67
CA ASN A 140 -2.66 -12.98 -11.56
C ASN A 140 -2.48 -14.43 -11.05
N SER A 141 -3.01 -14.76 -9.87
CA SER A 141 -3.15 -16.14 -9.39
C SER A 141 -4.61 -16.54 -9.49
N ALA A 142 -5.04 -16.94 -10.69
CA ALA A 142 -6.37 -17.45 -10.92
C ALA A 142 -6.64 -18.72 -10.08
N LYS A 143 -7.36 -18.58 -8.97
CA LYS A 143 -8.56 -19.37 -8.67
C LYS A 143 -9.59 -18.45 -8.05
N ASN A 144 -10.76 -18.40 -8.67
CA ASN A 144 -11.94 -17.70 -8.21
C ASN A 144 -12.27 -18.13 -6.77
N ASP A 145 -11.93 -17.28 -5.82
CA ASP A 145 -12.73 -17.12 -4.61
C ASP A 145 -12.73 -15.63 -4.29
N PHE A 146 -13.75 -14.94 -4.80
CA PHE A 146 -14.17 -13.65 -4.25
C PHE A 146 -14.61 -13.89 -2.81
N SER A 147 -13.67 -13.85 -1.87
CA SER A 147 -14.01 -13.81 -0.46
C SER A 147 -13.27 -12.65 0.21
N PHE A 148 -14.08 -11.80 0.83
CA PHE A 148 -13.76 -10.55 1.49
C PHE A 148 -12.84 -10.74 2.71
N LYS A 149 -11.60 -11.16 2.51
CA LYS A 149 -10.58 -11.20 3.56
C LYS A 149 -9.23 -10.81 3.00
N THR A 150 -8.85 -9.56 3.24
CA THR A 150 -7.48 -9.12 3.06
C THR A 150 -6.83 -8.91 4.43
N ILE A 151 -5.69 -9.53 4.66
CA ILE A 151 -4.92 -9.39 5.91
C ILE A 151 -3.88 -8.29 5.72
N LEU A 152 -4.15 -7.04 6.09
CA LEU A 152 -3.14 -5.98 6.07
C LEU A 152 -1.95 -6.39 6.93
N ILE A 153 -0.73 -6.37 6.40
CA ILE A 153 0.48 -6.37 7.22
C ILE A 153 1.12 -4.98 7.08
N VAL A 154 1.33 -4.28 8.19
CA VAL A 154 2.21 -3.11 8.23
C VAL A 154 3.59 -3.53 8.69
N TRP A 155 4.57 -3.25 7.84
CA TRP A 155 5.95 -3.55 8.14
C TRP A 155 6.56 -2.43 9.00
N PHE A 156 6.58 -2.65 10.32
CA PHE A 156 7.57 -2.03 11.18
C PHE A 156 8.79 -2.94 11.19
N ASN A 157 9.94 -2.45 10.74
CA ASN A 157 11.20 -3.16 10.91
C ASN A 157 11.28 -3.64 12.37
N LYS A 158 11.24 -4.96 12.60
CA LYS A 158 11.76 -5.52 13.84
C LYS A 158 13.24 -5.22 13.83
N PHE A 159 13.68 -4.52 14.87
CA PHE A 159 15.08 -4.25 15.22
C PHE A 159 15.99 -5.46 14.99
#